data_AF-A0A812PVZ1-F1
#
_entry.id   AF-A0A812PVZ1-F1
#
_cell.length_a   1.000
_cell.length_b   1.000
_cell.length_c   1.000
_cell.angle_alpha   90.00
_cell.angle_beta   90.00
_cell.angle_gamma   90.00
#
_symmetry.space_group_name_H-M   'P 1'
#
loop_
_entity.id
_entity.type
_entity.pdbx_description
1 polymer ?
#
loop_
_entity_poly.entity_id
_entity_poly.type
_entity_poly.pdbx_seq_one_letter_code
_entity_poly.pdbx_strand_id
1 'polypeptide(L)'
;MRTSSLRNAVRLALMAMAFLAKWAAPTFSMAPTPSNDMEMSFGKHRGRLISEIVEDDPSYLQWLLGQAEAAGPQLEASAHPYVFPVDLDDGRLLEISWRKGDDHEKVAHDFVTEKGLPEDNIPEIISFLKDIEQNRVGYRVDEPVSEAPSRQLLEVAEFVWKHFPQVEGLVSFGKYRGRALSQVVQDDPEYCSWILETAAKADSSDQLRQAAKRIQENHPDLVTQLEQWPENADGQTTVTCGKHKGKSFQAVLQEDTDYVCWLIDNIGDEARSKNLRALISFARRHADCRGGVEGKQAANWIQENHPDLVTQDTDYVCWLIDNIGDATGGVEVKQV
;
A
#
# COMPACT_ATOMS: atom_id res chain seq x y z
N MET A 1 -39.51 43.49 13.00
CA MET A 1 -38.07 43.12 12.93
C MET A 1 -37.80 41.89 13.81
N ARG A 2 -38.11 40.65 13.38
CA ARG A 2 -37.68 39.38 14.03
C ARG A 2 -37.78 38.19 13.07
N THR A 3 -37.24 38.31 11.84
CA THR A 3 -37.31 37.24 10.82
C THR A 3 -35.94 36.72 10.35
N SER A 4 -34.85 37.34 10.80
CA SER A 4 -33.48 37.00 10.40
C SER A 4 -32.87 35.83 11.19
N SER A 5 -33.28 35.62 12.45
CA SER A 5 -32.71 34.59 13.32
C SER A 5 -33.09 33.16 12.91
N LEU A 6 -34.34 32.94 12.45
CA LEU A 6 -34.77 31.61 12.00
C LEU A 6 -34.09 31.15 10.71
N ARG A 7 -33.74 32.07 9.80
CA ARG A 7 -33.11 31.73 8.52
C ARG A 7 -31.66 31.27 8.68
N ASN A 8 -30.95 31.81 9.67
CA ASN A 8 -29.57 31.41 9.96
C ASN A 8 -29.50 30.05 10.68
N ALA A 9 -30.45 29.77 11.59
CA ALA A 9 -30.55 28.47 12.26
C ALA A 9 -30.87 27.33 11.29
N VAL A 10 -31.79 27.55 10.33
CA VAL A 10 -32.13 26.56 9.31
C VAL A 10 -30.96 26.31 8.33
N ARG A 11 -30.17 27.35 8.01
CA ARG A 11 -28.96 27.20 7.18
C ARG A 11 -27.86 26.41 7.87
N LEU A 12 -27.62 26.64 9.17
CA LEU A 12 -26.65 25.83 9.93
C LEU A 12 -27.09 24.37 10.04
N ALA A 13 -28.38 24.11 10.28
CA ALA A 13 -28.92 22.75 10.34
C ALA A 13 -28.83 22.02 8.99
N LEU A 14 -29.09 22.71 7.87
CA LEU A 14 -28.94 22.13 6.52
C LEU A 14 -27.47 21.88 6.15
N MET A 15 -26.54 22.74 6.57
CA MET A 15 -25.10 22.51 6.35
C MET A 15 -24.56 21.37 7.22
N ALA A 16 -25.01 21.23 8.47
CA ALA A 16 -24.66 20.11 9.33
C ALA A 16 -25.18 18.77 8.76
N MET A 17 -26.40 18.76 8.20
CA MET A 17 -26.96 17.57 7.54
C MET A 17 -26.23 17.24 6.23
N ALA A 18 -25.75 18.24 5.48
CA ALA A 18 -24.94 18.02 4.27
C ALA A 18 -23.53 17.51 4.60
N PHE A 19 -22.95 17.90 5.74
CA PHE A 19 -21.66 17.40 6.22
C PHE A 19 -21.75 15.94 6.71
N LEU A 20 -22.85 15.57 7.37
CA LEU A 20 -23.10 14.18 7.77
C LEU A 20 -23.40 13.28 6.56
N ALA A 21 -24.07 13.79 5.52
CA ALA A 21 -24.31 13.01 4.29
C ALA A 21 -23.04 12.76 3.46
N LYS A 22 -22.02 13.61 3.58
CA LYS A 22 -20.73 13.47 2.87
C LYS A 22 -19.75 12.50 3.57
N TRP A 23 -20.02 12.18 4.83
CA TRP A 23 -19.32 11.15 5.63
C TRP A 23 -20.17 9.91 5.85
N ALA A 24 -21.27 9.75 5.10
CA ALA A 24 -21.77 8.41 4.85
C ALA A 24 -20.62 7.67 4.14
N ALA A 25 -19.92 6.81 4.88
CA ALA A 25 -18.97 5.88 4.31
C ALA A 25 -19.62 5.30 3.06
N PRO A 26 -18.92 5.24 1.90
CA PRO A 26 -19.50 4.59 0.74
C PRO A 26 -19.94 3.22 1.22
N THR A 27 -21.26 3.00 1.25
CA THR A 27 -21.82 1.68 1.46
C THR A 27 -21.31 0.88 0.29
N PHE A 28 -20.21 0.18 0.53
CA PHE A 28 -19.57 -0.69 -0.41
C PHE A 28 -20.65 -1.73 -0.72
N SER A 29 -21.36 -1.53 -1.83
CA SER A 29 -22.43 -2.41 -2.26
C SER A 29 -21.77 -3.72 -2.63
N MET A 30 -21.72 -4.65 -1.67
CA MET A 30 -21.01 -5.89 -1.83
C MET A 30 -21.64 -6.72 -2.94
N ALA A 31 -20.76 -7.23 -3.80
CA ALA A 31 -21.02 -8.42 -4.59
C ALA A 31 -21.58 -9.53 -3.66
N PRO A 32 -22.45 -10.42 -4.17
CA PRO A 32 -22.98 -11.52 -3.37
C PRO A 32 -21.84 -12.26 -2.68
N THR A 33 -22.00 -12.52 -1.38
CA THR A 33 -21.08 -13.36 -0.61
C THR A 33 -20.87 -14.66 -1.39
N PRO A 34 -19.63 -15.03 -1.73
CA PRO A 34 -19.40 -16.29 -2.41
C PRO A 34 -19.94 -17.39 -1.49
N SER A 35 -20.80 -18.26 -2.04
CA SER A 35 -21.46 -19.35 -1.30
C SER A 35 -20.49 -20.34 -0.62
N ASN A 36 -19.18 -20.19 -0.86
CA ASN A 36 -18.09 -20.98 -0.31
C ASN A 36 -17.04 -20.05 0.33
N ASP A 37 -17.43 -19.28 1.34
CA ASP A 37 -16.47 -18.49 2.10
C ASP A 37 -15.54 -19.43 2.90
N MET A 38 -14.25 -19.11 2.93
CA MET A 38 -13.23 -19.97 3.51
C MET A 38 -12.91 -19.50 4.93
N GLU A 39 -12.87 -20.44 5.88
CA GLU A 39 -12.47 -20.15 7.25
C GLU A 39 -10.93 -20.16 7.37
N MET A 40 -10.37 -19.12 7.99
CA MET A 40 -8.95 -19.07 8.31
C MET A 40 -8.60 -20.09 9.39
N SER A 41 -7.74 -21.05 9.08
CA SER A 41 -7.36 -22.13 10.01
C SER A 41 -6.12 -21.81 10.86
N PHE A 42 -5.43 -20.70 10.60
CA PHE A 42 -4.19 -20.32 11.27
C PHE A 42 -4.07 -18.81 11.52
N GLY A 43 -3.04 -18.43 12.30
CA GLY A 43 -2.65 -17.04 12.53
C GLY A 43 -3.64 -16.23 13.40
N LYS A 44 -3.54 -14.90 13.30
CA LYS A 44 -4.27 -13.92 14.15
C LYS A 44 -5.79 -14.04 14.00
N HIS A 45 -6.28 -14.40 12.82
CA HIS A 45 -7.70 -14.47 12.49
C HIS A 45 -8.22 -15.91 12.39
N ARG A 46 -7.59 -16.85 13.12
CA ARG A 46 -8.04 -18.24 13.16
C ARG A 46 -9.50 -18.34 13.60
N GLY A 47 -10.30 -19.12 12.88
CA GLY A 47 -11.72 -19.32 13.14
C GLY A 47 -12.63 -18.26 12.51
N ARG A 48 -12.07 -17.26 11.82
CA ARG A 48 -12.83 -16.22 11.13
C ARG A 48 -12.93 -16.52 9.63
N LEU A 49 -14.02 -16.09 9.01
CA LEU A 49 -14.18 -16.18 7.58
C LEU A 49 -13.31 -15.15 6.86
N ILE A 50 -12.80 -15.48 5.67
CA ILE A 50 -11.96 -14.57 4.90
C ILE A 50 -12.73 -13.29 4.54
N SER A 51 -14.02 -13.36 4.21
CA SER A 51 -14.82 -12.15 3.94
C SER A 51 -14.84 -11.17 5.12
N GLU A 52 -15.00 -11.67 6.35
CA GLU A 52 -14.98 -10.82 7.54
C GLU A 52 -13.61 -10.17 7.76
N ILE A 53 -12.53 -10.90 7.44
CA ILE A 53 -11.16 -10.38 7.56
C ILE A 53 -10.92 -9.30 6.50
N VAL A 54 -11.47 -9.45 5.29
CA VAL A 54 -11.40 -8.42 4.25
C VAL A 54 -12.06 -7.11 4.72
N GLU A 55 -13.14 -7.20 5.48
CA GLU A 55 -13.83 -6.02 6.02
C GLU A 55 -13.10 -5.39 7.21
N ASP A 56 -12.67 -6.22 8.17
CA ASP A 56 -12.13 -5.74 9.45
C ASP A 56 -10.62 -5.44 9.42
N ASP A 57 -9.83 -6.25 8.71
CA ASP A 57 -8.37 -6.17 8.69
C ASP A 57 -7.78 -6.63 7.34
N PRO A 58 -8.06 -5.90 6.25
CA PRO A 58 -7.55 -6.28 4.94
C PRO A 58 -6.01 -6.19 4.84
N SER A 59 -5.37 -5.46 5.77
CA SER A 59 -3.90 -5.43 5.88
C SER A 59 -3.32 -6.81 6.24
N TYR A 60 -4.05 -7.60 7.04
CA TYR A 60 -3.60 -8.94 7.41
C TYR A 60 -3.58 -9.90 6.21
N LEU A 61 -4.58 -9.83 5.33
CA LEU A 61 -4.62 -10.62 4.11
C LEU A 61 -3.53 -10.20 3.12
N GLN A 62 -3.24 -8.91 3.01
CA GLN A 62 -2.10 -8.44 2.22
C GLN A 62 -0.76 -8.97 2.75
N TRP A 63 -0.57 -8.95 4.07
CA TRP A 63 0.61 -9.57 4.69
C TRP A 63 0.68 -11.06 4.37
N LEU A 64 -0.45 -11.76 4.44
CA LEU A 64 -0.54 -13.19 4.13
C LEU A 64 -0.17 -13.49 2.67
N LEU A 65 -0.68 -12.70 1.72
CA LEU A 65 -0.30 -12.80 0.30
C LEU A 65 1.21 -12.60 0.11
N GLY A 66 1.81 -11.61 0.79
CA GLY A 66 3.26 -11.39 0.74
C GLY A 66 4.07 -12.55 1.31
N GLN A 67 3.57 -13.23 2.35
CA GLN A 67 4.20 -14.46 2.86
C GLN A 67 4.07 -15.61 1.85
N ALA A 68 2.95 -15.71 1.13
CA ALA A 68 2.73 -16.75 0.13
C ALA A 68 3.65 -16.59 -1.08
N GLU A 69 3.82 -15.35 -1.56
CA GLU A 69 4.78 -15.03 -2.62
C GLU A 69 6.22 -15.35 -2.22
N ALA A 70 6.62 -15.05 -0.97
CA ALA A 70 7.94 -15.38 -0.46
C ALA A 70 8.15 -16.89 -0.29
N ALA A 71 7.09 -17.63 0.07
CA ALA A 71 7.13 -19.07 0.28
C ALA A 71 7.09 -19.87 -1.02
N GLY A 72 6.45 -19.37 -2.08
CA GLY A 72 6.28 -20.06 -3.37
C GLY A 72 7.58 -20.59 -3.98
N PRO A 73 8.64 -19.77 -4.14
CA PRO A 73 9.94 -20.22 -4.67
C PRO A 73 10.65 -21.22 -3.75
N GLN A 74 10.45 -21.11 -2.44
CA GLN A 74 11.12 -21.94 -1.44
C GLN A 74 10.47 -23.33 -1.32
N LEU A 75 9.16 -23.45 -1.54
CA LEU A 75 8.44 -24.73 -1.57
C LEU A 75 8.73 -25.57 -2.82
N GLU A 76 8.90 -24.94 -3.99
CA GLU A 76 9.33 -25.65 -5.21
C GLU A 76 10.77 -26.18 -5.08
N ALA A 77 11.64 -25.44 -4.39
CA ALA A 77 13.02 -25.87 -4.12
C ALA A 77 13.13 -26.92 -2.98
N SER A 78 12.21 -26.90 -2.02
CA SER A 78 12.18 -27.79 -0.85
C SER A 78 11.21 -28.95 -0.96
N ALA A 79 10.61 -29.19 -2.14
CA ALA A 79 9.82 -30.38 -2.38
C ALA A 79 10.67 -31.62 -2.04
N HIS A 80 10.37 -32.23 -0.89
CA HIS A 80 11.03 -33.43 -0.41
C HIS A 80 10.98 -34.46 -1.54
N PRO A 81 12.11 -35.10 -1.88
CA PRO A 81 12.10 -36.13 -2.90
C PRO A 81 11.11 -37.22 -2.47
N TYR A 82 10.24 -37.64 -3.37
CA TYR A 82 9.49 -38.87 -3.20
C TYR A 82 10.51 -39.99 -3.09
N VAL A 83 10.33 -40.86 -2.11
CA VAL A 83 11.22 -41.98 -1.84
C VAL A 83 10.36 -43.24 -1.82
N PHE A 84 10.71 -44.23 -2.63
CA PHE A 84 9.96 -45.49 -2.70
C PHE A 84 10.89 -46.70 -2.57
N PRO A 85 10.59 -47.65 -1.67
CA PRO A 85 11.34 -48.89 -1.56
C PRO A 85 10.97 -49.84 -2.71
N VAL A 86 11.96 -50.29 -3.46
CA VAL A 86 11.83 -51.27 -4.55
C VAL A 86 12.38 -52.60 -4.07
N ASP A 87 11.51 -53.58 -3.92
CA ASP A 87 11.87 -54.97 -3.66
C ASP A 87 12.32 -55.65 -4.96
N LEU A 88 13.51 -56.26 -4.95
CA LEU A 88 13.99 -57.09 -6.05
C LEU A 88 13.82 -58.58 -5.72
N ASP A 89 13.72 -59.40 -6.77
CA ASP A 89 13.59 -60.86 -6.66
C ASP A 89 14.78 -61.54 -5.94
N ASP A 90 15.94 -60.88 -5.90
CA ASP A 90 17.12 -61.35 -5.17
C ASP A 90 17.08 -61.05 -3.66
N GLY A 91 15.99 -60.43 -3.18
CA GLY A 91 15.77 -60.06 -1.78
C GLY A 91 16.43 -58.75 -1.37
N ARG A 92 17.01 -57.97 -2.29
CA ARG A 92 17.51 -56.62 -1.99
C ARG A 92 16.35 -55.62 -1.98
N LEU A 93 16.36 -54.77 -0.95
CA LEU A 93 15.55 -53.57 -0.85
C LEU A 93 16.37 -52.39 -1.37
N LEU A 94 15.95 -51.81 -2.48
CA LEU A 94 16.52 -50.59 -3.04
C LEU A 94 15.58 -49.41 -2.80
N GLU A 95 16.10 -48.20 -2.97
CA GLU A 95 15.32 -46.98 -2.76
C GLU A 95 15.49 -46.07 -3.99
N ILE A 96 14.38 -45.79 -4.66
CA ILE A 96 14.32 -44.83 -5.76
C ILE A 96 13.80 -43.49 -5.23
N SER A 97 14.46 -42.40 -5.61
CA SER A 97 14.05 -41.05 -5.20
C SER A 97 13.91 -40.09 -6.38
N TRP A 98 12.87 -39.26 -6.38
CA TRP A 98 12.59 -38.29 -7.45
C TRP A 98 11.76 -37.11 -6.96
N ARG A 99 11.74 -36.00 -7.69
CA ARG A 99 10.88 -34.84 -7.41
C ARG A 99 9.74 -34.75 -8.41
N LYS A 100 8.70 -34.01 -8.03
CA LYS A 100 7.56 -33.76 -8.92
C LYS A 100 8.04 -32.99 -10.15
N GLY A 101 7.74 -33.50 -11.35
CA GLY A 101 8.17 -32.89 -12.61
C GLY A 101 9.60 -33.21 -13.04
N ASP A 102 10.33 -34.07 -12.31
CA ASP A 102 11.61 -34.60 -12.81
C ASP A 102 11.39 -35.40 -14.11
N ASP A 103 12.42 -35.44 -14.96
CA ASP A 103 12.42 -36.30 -16.15
C ASP A 103 12.52 -37.77 -15.72
N HIS A 104 11.40 -38.49 -15.81
CA HIS A 104 11.31 -39.89 -15.41
C HIS A 104 12.28 -40.81 -16.18
N GLU A 105 12.64 -40.49 -17.43
CA GLU A 105 13.65 -41.27 -18.17
C GLU A 105 15.01 -41.11 -17.51
N LYS A 106 15.40 -39.87 -17.21
CA LYS A 106 16.66 -39.58 -16.53
C LYS A 106 16.72 -40.20 -15.14
N VAL A 107 15.66 -40.09 -14.35
CA VAL A 107 15.58 -40.69 -13.00
C VAL A 107 15.75 -42.21 -13.07
N ALA A 108 15.07 -42.88 -14.01
CA ALA A 108 15.18 -44.32 -14.18
C ALA A 108 16.60 -44.74 -14.63
N HIS A 109 17.21 -44.02 -15.57
CA HIS A 109 18.59 -44.25 -15.99
C HIS A 109 19.60 -44.08 -14.86
N ASP A 110 19.49 -43.00 -14.08
CA ASP A 110 20.36 -42.72 -12.95
C ASP A 110 20.22 -43.84 -11.89
N PHE A 111 18.99 -44.23 -11.56
CA PHE A 111 18.73 -45.31 -10.60
C PHE A 111 19.28 -46.66 -11.05
N VAL A 112 19.05 -47.06 -12.30
CA VAL A 112 19.55 -48.31 -12.87
C VAL A 112 21.08 -48.33 -12.89
N THR A 113 21.71 -47.21 -13.27
CA THR A 113 23.17 -47.06 -13.30
C THR A 113 23.76 -47.11 -11.89
N GLU A 114 23.18 -46.39 -10.93
CA GLU A 114 23.66 -46.31 -9.55
C GLU A 114 23.55 -47.66 -8.84
N LYS A 115 22.44 -48.38 -9.05
CA LYS A 115 22.18 -49.66 -8.37
C LYS A 115 22.69 -50.88 -9.13
N GLY A 116 23.24 -50.69 -10.33
CA GLY A 116 23.80 -51.75 -11.18
C GLY A 116 22.74 -52.74 -11.67
N LEU A 117 21.58 -52.23 -12.09
CA LEU A 117 20.48 -53.03 -12.64
C LEU A 117 20.61 -53.17 -14.17
N PRO A 118 20.00 -54.19 -14.80
CA PRO A 118 19.94 -54.30 -16.26
C PRO A 118 19.16 -53.13 -16.88
N GLU A 119 19.60 -52.64 -18.05
CA GLU A 119 18.92 -51.55 -18.77
C GLU A 119 17.51 -51.93 -19.24
N ASP A 120 17.22 -53.23 -19.38
CA ASP A 120 15.89 -53.74 -19.75
C ASP A 120 14.80 -53.39 -18.73
N ASN A 121 15.18 -53.02 -17.50
CA ASN A 121 14.25 -52.63 -16.43
C ASN A 121 13.76 -51.17 -16.54
N ILE A 122 14.39 -50.35 -17.38
CA ILE A 122 14.11 -48.90 -17.49
C ILE A 122 12.65 -48.60 -17.88
N PRO A 123 12.04 -49.27 -18.89
CA PRO A 123 10.65 -48.99 -19.28
C PRO A 123 9.64 -49.25 -18.16
N GLU A 124 9.88 -50.28 -17.34
CA GLU A 124 9.02 -50.64 -16.21
C GLU A 124 9.10 -49.59 -15.11
N ILE A 125 10.30 -49.14 -14.75
CA ILE A 125 10.51 -48.06 -13.77
C ILE A 125 9.86 -46.76 -14.24
N ILE A 126 9.99 -46.40 -15.52
CA ILE A 126 9.33 -45.20 -16.08
C ILE A 126 7.80 -45.33 -15.99
N SER A 127 7.26 -46.50 -16.33
CA SER A 127 5.83 -46.76 -16.25
C SER A 127 5.33 -46.63 -14.80
N PHE A 128 6.10 -47.15 -13.85
CA PHE A 128 5.83 -47.04 -12.42
C PHE A 128 5.84 -45.59 -11.92
N LEU A 129 6.86 -44.80 -12.27
CA LEU A 129 6.94 -43.39 -11.89
C LEU A 129 5.76 -42.57 -12.45
N LYS A 130 5.38 -42.83 -13.71
CA LYS A 130 4.21 -42.21 -14.35
C LYS A 130 2.90 -42.61 -13.67
N ASP A 131 2.73 -43.89 -13.34
CA ASP A 131 1.52 -44.37 -12.66
C ASP A 131 1.40 -43.75 -11.27
N ILE A 132 2.47 -43.70 -10.47
CA ILE A 132 2.43 -43.06 -9.15
C ILE A 132 2.08 -41.58 -9.23
N GLU A 133 2.65 -40.86 -10.21
CA GLU A 133 2.36 -39.44 -10.39
C GLU A 133 0.89 -39.21 -10.80
N GLN A 134 0.33 -40.11 -11.61
CA GLN A 134 -1.04 -40.00 -12.13
C GLN A 134 -2.11 -40.54 -11.17
N ASN A 135 -1.84 -41.61 -10.41
CA ASN A 135 -2.84 -42.36 -9.67
C ASN A 135 -2.85 -42.16 -8.15
N ARG A 136 -1.90 -41.42 -7.54
CA ARG A 136 -1.85 -41.05 -6.10
C ARG A 136 -2.82 -41.80 -5.16
N VAL A 137 -2.57 -43.10 -4.92
CA VAL A 137 -3.13 -43.83 -3.79
C VAL A 137 -2.00 -44.15 -2.80
N GLY A 138 -1.93 -43.33 -1.75
CA GLY A 138 -1.95 -43.90 -0.40
C GLY A 138 -0.69 -44.51 0.23
N TYR A 139 0.54 -44.15 -0.16
CA TYR A 139 1.71 -44.41 0.70
C TYR A 139 2.38 -43.10 1.12
N ARG A 140 1.85 -42.51 2.20
CA ARG A 140 2.62 -41.57 3.02
C ARG A 140 3.42 -42.40 4.01
N VAL A 141 4.75 -42.38 3.88
CA VAL A 141 5.60 -42.64 5.04
C VAL A 141 5.25 -41.54 6.05
N ASP A 142 4.93 -41.91 7.29
CA ASP A 142 4.57 -40.97 8.36
C ASP A 142 5.69 -39.94 8.56
N GLU A 143 5.53 -38.80 7.89
CA GLU A 143 6.45 -37.67 7.94
C GLU A 143 6.12 -36.83 9.19
N PRO A 144 7.13 -36.40 9.97
CA PRO A 144 6.90 -35.65 11.19
C PRO A 144 6.23 -34.31 10.86
N VAL A 145 5.13 -34.07 11.57
CA VAL A 145 4.29 -32.88 11.52
C VAL A 145 5.14 -31.61 11.71
N SER A 146 5.66 -31.05 10.62
CA SER A 146 6.38 -29.76 10.65
C SER A 146 6.22 -28.91 9.38
N GLU A 147 5.65 -29.42 8.28
CA GLU A 147 5.45 -28.64 7.04
C GLU A 147 4.05 -28.01 6.88
N ALA A 148 3.14 -28.25 7.82
CA ALA A 148 1.73 -27.88 7.74
C ALA A 148 1.40 -26.36 7.58
N PRO A 149 2.22 -25.40 8.04
CA PRO A 149 1.88 -23.98 7.88
C PRO A 149 1.90 -23.49 6.42
N SER A 150 2.74 -24.09 5.57
CA SER A 150 3.03 -23.55 4.24
C SER A 150 1.95 -23.86 3.20
N ARG A 151 1.33 -25.06 3.25
CA ARG A 151 0.27 -25.44 2.30
C ARG A 151 -1.04 -24.70 2.55
N GLN A 152 -1.48 -24.61 3.80
CA GLN A 152 -2.69 -23.87 4.15
C GLN A 152 -2.56 -22.40 3.80
N LEU A 153 -1.35 -21.84 3.95
CA LEU A 153 -1.07 -20.47 3.58
C LEU A 153 -1.18 -20.23 2.07
N LEU A 154 -0.70 -21.15 1.24
CA LEU A 154 -0.87 -21.08 -0.22
C LEU A 154 -2.34 -21.23 -0.63
N GLU A 155 -3.08 -22.16 -0.03
CA GLU A 155 -4.52 -22.35 -0.33
C GLU A 155 -5.34 -21.10 0.01
N VAL A 156 -5.09 -20.51 1.19
CA VAL A 156 -5.73 -19.26 1.59
C VAL A 156 -5.34 -18.12 0.66
N ALA A 157 -4.06 -18.03 0.29
CA ALA A 157 -3.59 -17.00 -0.63
C ALA A 157 -4.24 -17.11 -2.01
N GLU A 158 -4.29 -18.31 -2.61
CA GLU A 158 -5.00 -18.57 -3.87
C GLU A 158 -6.48 -18.20 -3.78
N PHE A 159 -7.13 -18.56 -2.67
CA PHE A 159 -8.53 -18.21 -2.44
C PHE A 159 -8.73 -16.70 -2.40
N VAL A 160 -7.87 -15.97 -1.68
CA VAL A 160 -7.89 -14.50 -1.59
C VAL A 160 -7.65 -13.87 -2.96
N TRP A 161 -6.65 -14.31 -3.72
CA TRP A 161 -6.41 -13.82 -5.09
C TRP A 161 -7.63 -14.02 -5.99
N LYS A 162 -8.26 -15.19 -5.90
CA LYS A 162 -9.39 -15.55 -6.78
C LYS A 162 -10.67 -14.79 -6.46
N HIS A 163 -10.99 -14.60 -5.18
CA HIS A 163 -12.29 -14.08 -4.75
C HIS A 163 -12.25 -12.62 -4.28
N PHE A 164 -11.08 -12.12 -3.91
CA PHE A 164 -10.90 -10.77 -3.37
C PHE A 164 -9.73 -10.03 -4.02
N PRO A 165 -9.71 -9.86 -5.36
CA PRO A 165 -8.63 -9.17 -6.07
C PRO A 165 -8.42 -7.73 -5.59
N GLN A 166 -9.43 -7.09 -4.99
CA GLN A 166 -9.32 -5.76 -4.40
C GLN A 166 -8.41 -5.68 -3.16
N VAL A 167 -8.09 -6.80 -2.54
CA VAL A 167 -7.13 -6.87 -1.43
C VAL A 167 -5.70 -6.68 -1.97
N GLU A 168 -5.48 -7.08 -3.23
CA GLU A 168 -4.25 -6.81 -3.94
C GLU A 168 -4.18 -5.33 -4.32
N GLY A 169 -3.10 -4.66 -3.89
CA GLY A 169 -2.93 -3.22 -4.13
C GLY A 169 -3.44 -2.31 -3.01
N LEU A 170 -3.78 -2.83 -1.83
CA LEU A 170 -3.96 -1.97 -0.66
C LEU A 170 -2.62 -1.37 -0.20
N VAL A 171 -2.68 -0.14 0.32
CA VAL A 171 -1.55 0.49 0.98
C VAL A 171 -1.46 -0.07 2.40
N SER A 172 -0.34 -0.70 2.76
CA SER A 172 -0.15 -1.32 4.09
C SER A 172 0.51 -0.39 5.12
N PHE A 173 0.88 0.83 4.72
CA PHE A 173 1.67 1.76 5.52
C PHE A 173 1.13 3.20 5.47
N GLY A 174 1.59 4.02 6.40
CA GLY A 174 1.33 5.47 6.44
C GLY A 174 -0.15 5.85 6.56
N LYS A 175 -0.45 7.09 6.14
CA LYS A 175 -1.77 7.75 6.29
C LYS A 175 -2.91 7.00 5.58
N TYR A 176 -2.62 6.34 4.47
CA TYR A 176 -3.62 5.67 3.64
C TYR A 176 -3.68 4.15 3.88
N ARG A 177 -3.22 3.67 5.04
CA ARG A 177 -3.27 2.25 5.36
C ARG A 177 -4.67 1.67 5.21
N GLY A 178 -4.79 0.56 4.48
CA GLY A 178 -6.05 -0.12 4.19
C GLY A 178 -6.86 0.49 3.05
N ARG A 179 -6.37 1.54 2.36
CA ARG A 179 -6.98 2.08 1.14
C ARG A 179 -6.37 1.44 -0.10
N ALA A 180 -7.16 1.28 -1.16
CA ALA A 180 -6.66 0.84 -2.46
C ALA A 180 -5.69 1.89 -3.03
N LEU A 181 -4.53 1.44 -3.50
CA LEU A 181 -3.50 2.29 -4.08
C LEU A 181 -4.04 3.10 -5.27
N SER A 182 -4.93 2.52 -6.06
CA SER A 182 -5.65 3.21 -7.16
C SER A 182 -6.52 4.38 -6.65
N GLN A 183 -7.16 4.23 -5.50
CA GLN A 183 -7.92 5.30 -4.86
C GLN A 183 -6.99 6.39 -4.31
N VAL A 184 -5.87 5.98 -3.68
CA VAL A 184 -4.85 6.92 -3.16
C VAL A 184 -4.24 7.74 -4.29
N VAL A 185 -3.98 7.09 -5.42
CA VAL A 185 -3.54 7.72 -6.67
C VAL A 185 -4.49 8.84 -7.13
N GLN A 186 -5.80 8.64 -7.01
CA GLN A 186 -6.80 9.63 -7.41
C GLN A 186 -6.97 10.74 -6.37
N ASP A 187 -7.00 10.36 -5.08
CA ASP A 187 -7.31 11.28 -3.98
C ASP A 187 -6.11 12.17 -3.59
N ASP A 188 -4.90 11.61 -3.70
CA ASP A 188 -3.64 12.23 -3.25
C ASP A 188 -2.43 11.83 -4.13
N PRO A 189 -2.31 12.42 -5.33
CA PRO A 189 -1.16 12.20 -6.21
C PRO A 189 0.19 12.58 -5.59
N GLU A 190 0.20 13.51 -4.64
CA GLU A 190 1.43 13.92 -3.95
C GLU A 190 1.93 12.82 -3.01
N TYR A 191 1.01 12.13 -2.33
CA TYR A 191 1.38 10.97 -1.53
C TYR A 191 2.03 9.88 -2.39
N CYS A 192 1.54 9.67 -3.61
CA CYS A 192 2.18 8.77 -4.57
C CYS A 192 3.57 9.25 -4.99
N SER A 193 3.76 10.57 -5.21
CA SER A 193 5.10 11.15 -5.43
C SER A 193 6.04 10.88 -4.26
N TRP A 194 5.56 11.08 -3.03
CA TRP A 194 6.33 10.80 -1.84
C TRP A 194 6.69 9.32 -1.72
N ILE A 195 5.79 8.40 -2.06
CA ILE A 195 6.09 6.95 -2.13
C ILE A 195 7.23 6.70 -3.11
N LEU A 196 7.15 7.24 -4.33
CA LEU A 196 8.16 7.05 -5.38
C LEU A 196 9.53 7.60 -4.95
N GLU A 197 9.56 8.82 -4.41
CA GLU A 197 10.81 9.46 -3.95
C GLU A 197 11.41 8.75 -2.73
N THR A 198 10.57 8.32 -1.79
CA THR A 198 11.03 7.64 -0.57
C THR A 198 11.51 6.23 -0.89
N ALA A 199 10.82 5.51 -1.78
CA ALA A 199 11.24 4.18 -2.23
C ALA A 199 12.57 4.17 -2.98
N ALA A 200 12.95 5.28 -3.63
CA ALA A 200 14.24 5.41 -4.30
C ALA A 200 15.44 5.49 -3.33
N LYS A 201 15.20 5.77 -2.04
CA LYS A 201 16.25 5.82 -1.03
C LYS A 201 16.70 4.41 -0.64
N ALA A 202 17.99 4.25 -0.34
CA ALA A 202 18.60 2.94 -0.04
C ALA A 202 18.09 2.30 1.26
N ASP A 203 17.60 3.11 2.20
CA ASP A 203 17.05 2.73 3.50
C ASP A 203 15.53 2.49 3.49
N SER A 204 14.89 2.58 2.32
CA SER A 204 13.45 2.39 2.19
C SER A 204 13.01 0.95 2.48
N SER A 205 11.86 0.82 3.16
CA SER A 205 11.24 -0.47 3.42
C SER A 205 10.78 -1.17 2.15
N ASP A 206 10.75 -2.51 2.15
CA ASP A 206 10.28 -3.30 1.01
C ASP A 206 8.82 -2.98 0.62
N GLN A 207 7.98 -2.62 1.59
CA GLN A 207 6.59 -2.23 1.35
C GLN A 207 6.50 -0.96 0.50
N LEU A 208 7.34 0.04 0.76
CA LEU A 208 7.43 1.26 -0.04
C LEU A 208 7.93 0.96 -1.45
N ARG A 209 8.94 0.09 -1.60
CA ARG A 209 9.47 -0.32 -2.92
C ARG A 209 8.43 -1.06 -3.75
N GLN A 210 7.69 -1.97 -3.14
CA GLN A 210 6.60 -2.69 -3.80
C GLN A 210 5.47 -1.74 -4.21
N ALA A 211 5.07 -0.80 -3.35
CA ALA A 211 4.08 0.20 -3.68
C ALA A 211 4.54 1.12 -4.83
N ALA A 212 5.79 1.59 -4.79
CA ALA A 212 6.39 2.39 -5.87
C ALA A 212 6.39 1.63 -7.20
N LYS A 213 6.82 0.37 -7.21
CA LYS A 213 6.77 -0.50 -8.39
C LYS A 213 5.35 -0.63 -8.94
N ARG A 214 4.36 -0.86 -8.08
CA ARG A 214 2.93 -0.94 -8.48
C ARG A 214 2.41 0.37 -9.07
N ILE A 215 2.79 1.52 -8.52
CA ILE A 215 2.44 2.83 -9.08
C ILE A 215 3.04 2.97 -10.49
N GLN A 216 4.31 2.59 -10.67
CA GLN A 216 5.00 2.67 -11.96
C GLN A 216 4.39 1.76 -13.03
N GLU A 217 3.97 0.54 -12.66
CA GLU A 217 3.37 -0.43 -13.58
C GLU A 217 1.92 -0.08 -13.94
N ASN A 218 1.09 0.32 -12.97
CA ASN A 218 -0.34 0.51 -13.17
C ASN A 218 -0.74 1.94 -13.52
N HIS A 219 0.11 2.93 -13.22
CA HIS A 219 -0.19 4.35 -13.43
C HIS A 219 1.00 5.10 -14.05
N PRO A 220 1.47 4.72 -15.26
CA PRO A 220 2.59 5.39 -15.94
C PRO A 220 2.28 6.87 -16.23
N ASP A 221 1.01 7.23 -16.39
CA ASP A 221 0.58 8.61 -16.60
C ASP A 221 0.89 9.51 -15.38
N LEU A 222 0.76 8.98 -14.15
CA LEU A 222 1.12 9.72 -12.94
C LEU A 222 2.62 9.91 -12.84
N VAL A 223 3.41 8.88 -13.16
CA VAL A 223 4.87 8.98 -13.16
C VAL A 223 5.30 10.05 -14.16
N THR A 224 4.70 10.04 -15.35
CA THR A 224 4.93 11.04 -16.40
C THR A 224 4.53 12.44 -15.95
N GLN A 225 3.36 12.61 -15.32
CA GLN A 225 2.92 13.90 -14.77
C GLN A 225 3.82 14.40 -13.63
N LEU A 226 4.30 13.49 -12.78
CA LEU A 226 5.19 13.81 -11.66
C LEU A 226 6.62 14.14 -12.10
N GLU A 227 7.09 13.58 -13.22
CA GLU A 227 8.36 13.93 -13.86
C GLU A 227 8.28 15.25 -14.62
N GLN A 228 7.13 15.55 -15.23
CA GLN A 228 6.92 16.74 -16.07
C GLN A 228 6.33 17.95 -15.32
N TRP A 229 6.64 18.13 -14.04
CA TRP A 229 6.21 19.36 -13.36
C TRP A 229 6.93 20.56 -13.98
N PRO A 230 6.22 21.53 -14.58
CA PRO A 230 6.88 22.61 -15.29
C PRO A 230 7.61 23.50 -14.29
N GLU A 231 8.95 23.59 -14.40
CA GLU A 231 9.75 24.62 -13.70
C GLU A 231 9.24 26.05 -14.01
N ASN A 232 8.52 26.17 -15.14
CA ASN A 232 7.80 27.35 -15.61
C ASN A 232 6.28 27.23 -15.40
N ALA A 233 5.84 26.69 -14.26
CA ALA A 233 4.43 26.72 -13.88
C ALA A 233 3.87 28.14 -14.03
N ASP A 234 2.78 28.25 -14.78
CA ASP A 234 2.08 29.51 -15.01
C ASP A 234 1.13 29.82 -13.84
N GLY A 235 0.59 31.03 -13.83
CA GLY A 235 -0.35 31.45 -12.78
C GLY A 235 -1.66 30.65 -12.73
N GLN A 236 -1.93 29.79 -13.72
CA GLN A 236 -3.11 28.92 -13.77
C GLN A 236 -2.89 27.56 -13.11
N THR A 237 -1.63 27.15 -12.91
CA THR A 237 -1.29 25.92 -12.20
C THR A 237 -1.92 25.94 -10.81
N THR A 238 -2.56 24.83 -10.40
CA THR A 238 -3.29 24.77 -9.12
C THR A 238 -2.45 24.18 -8.00
N VAL A 239 -2.66 24.69 -6.78
CA VAL A 239 -2.09 24.13 -5.56
C VAL A 239 -2.79 22.81 -5.27
N THR A 240 -2.03 21.74 -5.12
CA THR A 240 -2.57 20.39 -4.93
C THR A 240 -2.72 19.98 -3.46
N CYS A 241 -2.19 20.77 -2.54
CA CYS A 241 -2.18 20.48 -1.10
C CYS A 241 -2.40 21.71 -0.20
N GLY A 242 -2.62 21.46 1.10
CA GLY A 242 -2.75 22.48 2.13
C GLY A 242 -4.00 23.37 2.04
N LYS A 243 -3.98 24.47 2.79
CA LYS A 243 -5.08 25.47 2.93
C LYS A 243 -5.65 25.96 1.60
N HIS A 244 -4.82 26.02 0.57
CA HIS A 244 -5.18 26.57 -0.74
C HIS A 244 -5.39 25.51 -1.83
N LYS A 245 -5.60 24.24 -1.45
CA LYS A 245 -5.86 23.15 -2.39
C LYS A 245 -6.97 23.50 -3.39
N GLY A 246 -6.68 23.34 -4.68
CA GLY A 246 -7.57 23.61 -5.81
C GLY A 246 -7.54 25.05 -6.34
N LYS A 247 -6.88 25.99 -5.66
CA LYS A 247 -6.71 27.37 -6.15
C LYS A 247 -5.52 27.46 -7.08
N SER A 248 -5.55 28.37 -8.06
CA SER A 248 -4.39 28.63 -8.91
C SER A 248 -3.29 29.37 -8.16
N PHE A 249 -2.03 29.22 -8.56
CA PHE A 249 -0.90 29.91 -7.95
C PHE A 249 -1.10 31.43 -7.93
N GLN A 250 -1.68 31.98 -9.02
CA GLN A 250 -2.06 33.39 -9.08
C GLN A 250 -3.14 33.76 -8.06
N ALA A 251 -4.16 32.92 -7.89
CA ALA A 251 -5.21 33.17 -6.91
C ALA A 251 -4.66 33.14 -5.48
N VAL A 252 -3.77 32.19 -5.16
CA VAL A 252 -3.13 32.13 -3.84
C VAL A 252 -2.27 33.36 -3.57
N LEU A 253 -1.49 33.80 -4.56
CA LEU A 253 -0.67 35.01 -4.43
C LEU A 253 -1.51 36.28 -4.22
N GLN A 254 -2.72 36.34 -4.79
CA GLN A 254 -3.63 37.48 -4.63
C GLN A 254 -4.43 37.45 -3.34
N GLU A 255 -4.81 36.26 -2.88
CA GLU A 255 -5.69 36.08 -1.72
C GLU A 255 -4.92 35.99 -0.40
N ASP A 256 -3.69 35.48 -0.41
CA ASP A 256 -2.94 35.17 0.82
C ASP A 256 -1.43 35.37 0.61
N THR A 257 -1.03 36.62 0.40
CA THR A 257 0.37 37.02 0.21
C THR A 257 1.24 36.61 1.41
N ASP A 258 0.72 36.65 2.63
CA ASP A 258 1.46 36.30 3.84
C ASP A 258 1.82 34.81 3.88
N TYR A 259 0.89 33.93 3.51
CA TYR A 259 1.18 32.50 3.36
C TYR A 259 2.30 32.26 2.35
N VAL A 260 2.28 32.96 1.22
CA VAL A 260 3.31 32.82 0.19
C VAL A 260 4.67 33.36 0.66
N CYS A 261 4.70 34.51 1.36
CA CYS A 261 5.93 35.02 1.97
C CYS A 261 6.49 34.03 3.00
N TRP A 262 5.63 33.47 3.85
CA TRP A 262 6.02 32.46 4.83
C TRP A 262 6.61 31.21 4.16
N LEU A 263 5.99 30.72 3.09
CA LEU A 263 6.50 29.59 2.29
C LEU A 263 7.91 29.87 1.76
N ILE A 264 8.13 31.07 1.21
CA ILE A 264 9.44 31.49 0.68
C ILE A 264 10.50 31.53 1.79
N ASP A 265 10.16 32.12 2.94
CA ASP A 265 11.09 32.38 4.03
C ASP A 265 11.43 31.14 4.87
N ASN A 266 10.46 30.23 5.06
CA ASN A 266 10.61 29.10 5.99
C ASN A 266 10.81 27.75 5.29
N ILE A 267 10.27 27.58 4.08
CA ILE A 267 10.39 26.32 3.34
C ILE A 267 11.40 26.47 2.19
N GLY A 268 11.29 27.55 1.41
CA GLY A 268 12.18 27.80 0.29
C GLY A 268 12.26 26.63 -0.70
N ASP A 269 13.47 26.27 -1.11
CA ASP A 269 13.71 25.20 -2.08
C ASP A 269 13.69 23.79 -1.44
N GLU A 270 13.60 23.71 -0.12
CA GLU A 270 13.54 22.44 0.63
C GLU A 270 12.13 21.84 0.70
N ALA A 271 11.15 22.45 0.02
CA ALA A 271 9.78 21.94 0.01
C ALA A 271 9.74 20.52 -0.56
N ARG A 272 9.23 19.57 0.25
CA ARG A 272 9.11 18.17 -0.15
C ARG A 272 8.23 18.02 -1.39
N SER A 273 7.10 18.74 -1.45
CA SER A 273 6.20 18.73 -2.61
C SER A 273 6.78 19.54 -3.78
N LYS A 274 6.85 18.92 -4.96
CA LYS A 274 7.17 19.60 -6.22
C LYS A 274 6.17 20.71 -6.54
N ASN A 275 4.89 20.56 -6.15
CA ASN A 275 3.87 21.59 -6.32
C ASN A 275 4.18 22.83 -5.47
N LEU A 276 4.60 22.65 -4.22
CA LEU A 276 5.02 23.76 -3.36
C LEU A 276 6.30 24.43 -3.87
N ARG A 277 7.29 23.67 -4.34
CA ARG A 277 8.50 24.24 -4.98
C ARG A 277 8.15 25.07 -6.21
N ALA A 278 7.19 24.61 -7.02
CA ALA A 278 6.71 25.34 -8.19
C ALA A 278 5.95 26.62 -7.78
N LEU A 279 5.12 26.57 -6.73
CA LEU A 279 4.44 27.73 -6.18
C LEU A 279 5.45 28.77 -5.64
N ILE A 280 6.47 28.32 -4.90
CA ILE A 280 7.53 29.19 -4.37
C ILE A 280 8.33 29.83 -5.52
N SER A 281 8.66 29.05 -6.55
CA SER A 281 9.36 29.55 -7.74
C SER A 281 8.51 30.56 -8.52
N PHE A 282 7.22 30.28 -8.69
CA PHE A 282 6.27 31.21 -9.29
C PHE A 282 6.15 32.50 -8.48
N ALA A 283 5.97 32.38 -7.16
CA ALA A 283 5.88 33.50 -6.26
C ALA A 283 7.14 34.36 -6.29
N ARG A 284 8.36 33.78 -6.28
CA ARG A 284 9.61 34.55 -6.40
C ARG A 284 9.71 35.37 -7.68
N ARG A 285 9.05 34.93 -8.78
CA ARG A 285 9.01 35.66 -10.06
C ARG A 285 7.96 36.77 -10.09
N HIS A 286 6.88 36.64 -9.32
CA HIS A 286 5.68 37.47 -9.46
C HIS A 286 5.30 38.28 -8.21
N ALA A 287 5.81 37.90 -7.05
CA ALA A 287 5.59 38.58 -5.80
C ALA A 287 6.66 39.66 -5.62
N ASP A 288 6.23 40.91 -5.48
CA ASP A 288 7.10 42.00 -5.07
C ASP A 288 7.32 41.91 -3.55
N CYS A 289 7.96 40.83 -3.07
CA CYS A 289 8.21 40.56 -1.65
C CYS A 289 9.27 41.49 -1.03
N ARG A 290 9.36 42.75 -1.48
CA ARG A 290 10.18 43.78 -0.85
C ARG A 290 9.35 44.55 0.18
N GLY A 291 9.00 43.92 1.31
CA GLY A 291 8.67 44.70 2.51
C GLY A 291 7.40 44.35 3.31
N GLY A 292 6.96 43.10 3.37
CA GLY A 292 5.92 42.69 4.32
C GLY A 292 6.45 42.64 5.76
N VAL A 293 6.27 43.71 6.54
CA VAL A 293 6.69 43.82 7.95
C VAL A 293 5.89 42.87 8.86
N GLU A 294 4.74 42.37 8.39
CA GLU A 294 3.82 41.53 9.17
C GLU A 294 4.21 40.04 9.19
N GLY A 295 4.83 39.51 8.11
CA GLY A 295 5.35 38.13 8.09
C GLY A 295 6.43 37.87 9.14
N LYS A 296 7.25 38.88 9.44
CA LYS A 296 8.23 38.83 10.53
C LYS A 296 7.58 38.82 11.92
N GLN A 297 6.42 39.45 12.08
CA GLN A 297 5.71 39.47 13.36
C GLN A 297 5.05 38.12 13.66
N ALA A 298 4.50 37.44 12.65
CA ALA A 298 3.97 36.08 12.80
C ALA A 298 5.07 35.06 13.12
N ALA A 299 6.21 35.11 12.42
CA ALA A 299 7.36 34.26 12.69
C ALA A 299 7.94 34.50 14.11
N ASN A 300 8.09 35.77 14.51
CA ASN A 300 8.54 36.12 15.85
C ASN A 300 7.54 35.68 16.93
N TRP A 301 6.22 35.81 16.70
CA TRP A 301 5.22 35.37 17.67
C TRP A 301 5.26 33.85 17.88
N ILE A 302 5.40 33.06 16.82
CA ILE A 302 5.52 31.59 16.93
C ILE A 302 6.82 31.21 17.63
N GLN A 303 7.94 31.87 17.30
CA GLN A 303 9.24 31.62 17.91
C GLN A 303 9.27 32.03 19.41
N GLU A 304 8.55 33.07 19.80
CA GLU A 304 8.46 33.56 21.18
C GLU A 304 7.48 32.77 22.05
N ASN A 305 6.34 32.35 21.49
CA ASN A 305 5.26 31.72 22.26
C ASN A 305 5.24 30.20 22.15
N HIS A 306 5.85 29.64 21.11
CA HIS A 306 5.87 28.20 20.85
C HIS A 306 7.21 27.72 20.25
N PRO A 307 8.35 27.93 20.95
CA PRO A 307 9.69 27.62 20.44
C PRO A 307 9.89 26.15 20.06
N ASP A 308 9.12 25.25 20.68
CA ASP A 308 9.15 23.81 20.46
C ASP A 308 8.70 23.42 19.04
N LEU A 309 7.87 24.26 18.41
CA LEU A 309 7.30 24.04 17.07
C LEU A 309 8.26 24.36 15.92
N VAL A 310 9.32 25.12 16.20
CA VAL A 310 10.35 25.49 15.20
C VAL A 310 11.26 24.31 14.86
N THR A 311 11.22 23.23 15.64
CA THR A 311 12.12 22.08 15.51
C THR A 311 11.44 20.76 15.12
N GLN A 312 10.13 20.77 14.86
CA GLN A 312 9.38 19.53 14.60
C GLN A 312 8.68 19.48 13.24
N ASP A 313 8.51 18.22 12.83
CA ASP A 313 7.99 17.69 11.57
C ASP A 313 6.95 18.57 10.86
N THR A 314 7.17 18.82 9.57
CA THR A 314 6.29 19.58 8.67
C THR A 314 4.83 19.08 8.70
N ASP A 315 4.63 17.80 8.97
CA ASP A 315 3.29 17.19 9.07
C ASP A 315 2.50 17.69 10.31
N TYR A 316 3.19 18.02 11.41
CA TYR A 316 2.57 18.58 12.61
C TYR A 316 2.14 20.03 12.42
N VAL A 317 2.93 20.82 11.68
CA VAL A 317 2.60 22.21 11.35
C VAL A 317 1.39 22.28 10.41
N CYS A 318 1.32 21.40 9.41
CA CYS A 318 0.13 21.27 8.56
C CYS A 318 -1.11 20.89 9.37
N TRP A 319 -0.99 19.93 10.30
CA TRP A 319 -2.08 19.56 11.21
C TRP A 319 -2.49 20.70 12.17
N LEU A 320 -1.55 21.51 12.65
CA LEU A 320 -1.82 22.63 13.57
C LEU A 320 -2.60 23.76 12.88
N ILE A 321 -2.24 24.06 11.62
CA ILE A 321 -2.95 25.03 10.78
C ILE A 321 -4.39 24.58 10.53
N ASP A 322 -4.62 23.28 10.35
CA ASP A 322 -5.96 22.71 10.18
C ASP A 322 -6.85 22.82 11.43
N ASN A 323 -6.28 22.99 12.63
CA ASN A 323 -7.02 22.97 13.90
C ASN A 323 -7.09 24.32 14.64
N ILE A 324 -6.21 25.28 14.35
CA ILE A 324 -6.24 26.61 15.00
C ILE A 324 -7.27 27.56 14.35
N GLY A 325 -7.64 27.31 13.08
CA GLY A 325 -8.60 28.14 12.34
C GLY A 325 -10.00 28.27 12.97
N ASP A 326 -10.39 27.34 13.85
CA ASP A 326 -11.69 27.32 14.52
C ASP A 326 -11.70 28.01 15.91
N ALA A 327 -10.54 28.34 16.49
CA ALA A 327 -10.45 28.78 17.89
C ALA A 327 -10.50 30.31 18.11
N THR A 328 -10.31 31.13 17.08
CA THR A 328 -10.28 32.61 17.21
C THR A 328 -11.64 33.26 16.90
N GLY A 329 -12.70 32.67 17.44
CA GLY A 329 -14.02 33.28 17.50
C GLY A 329 -14.06 34.42 18.53
N GLY A 330 -13.75 35.64 18.09
CA GLY A 330 -14.23 36.90 18.68
C GLY A 330 -13.68 37.31 20.05
N VAL A 331 -12.53 37.99 20.06
CA VAL A 331 -12.17 38.90 21.17
C VAL A 331 -12.39 40.33 20.69
N GLU A 332 -13.49 40.92 21.13
CA GLU A 332 -13.83 42.33 20.97
C GLU A 332 -12.92 43.15 21.91
N VAL A 333 -11.91 43.82 21.35
CA VAL A 333 -11.05 44.74 22.11
C VAL A 333 -11.84 46.01 22.38
N LYS A 334 -12.32 46.17 23.63
CA LYS A 334 -12.80 47.45 24.13
C LYS A 334 -11.62 48.40 24.30
N GLN A 335 -11.69 49.54 23.61
CA GLN A 335 -10.82 50.69 23.84
C GLN A 335 -10.98 51.18 25.29
N VAL A 336 -9.85 51.38 25.97
CA VAL A 336 -9.71 52.20 27.18
C VAL A 336 -8.79 53.35 26.86
#